data_AF-A0A6C0QCY1-F1
#
_entry.id   AF-A0A6C0QCY1-F1
#
_cell.length_a   1.000
_cell.length_b   1.000
_cell.length_c   1.000
_cell.angle_alpha   90.00
_cell.angle_beta   90.00
_cell.angle_gamma   90.00
#
_symmetry.space_group_name_H-M   'P 1'
#
loop_
_entity.id
_entity.type
_entity.pdbx_description
1 polymer ?
#
loop_
_entity_poly.entity_id
_entity_poly.type
_entity_poly.pdbx_seq_one_letter_code
_entity_poly.pdbx_strand_id
1 'polypeptide(L)' 'MIRFERVSKVYPDGTAAVDGLSVEVLEREPVALVGPSGRGRTATFDSVSDA' A
#
# COMPACT_ATOMS: atom_id res chain seq x y z
N MET A 1 -15.82 1.82 -1.64
CA MET A 1 -15.01 1.37 -0.47
C MET A 1 -13.76 0.64 -0.99
N ILE A 2 -12.58 0.94 -0.45
CA ILE A 2 -11.31 0.26 -0.80
C ILE A 2 -10.89 -0.59 0.39
N ARG A 3 -10.54 -1.86 0.16
CA ARG A 3 -10.10 -2.77 1.23
C ARG A 3 -8.93 -3.61 0.76
N PHE A 4 -7.86 -3.59 1.54
CA PHE A 4 -6.74 -4.51 1.42
C PHE A 4 -6.70 -5.44 2.62
N GLU A 5 -6.47 -6.72 2.35
CA GLU A 5 -6.26 -7.75 3.36
C GLU A 5 -4.88 -8.36 3.15
N ARG A 6 -3.96 -8.07 4.08
CA ARG A 6 -2.60 -8.64 4.15
C ARG A 6 -1.84 -8.59 2.81
N VAL A 7 -1.97 -7.51 2.06
CA VAL A 7 -1.29 -7.35 0.77
C VAL A 7 0.20 -7.17 0.98
N SER A 8 0.99 -7.87 0.18
CA SER A 8 2.45 -7.73 0.12
C SER A 8 2.89 -7.44 -1.32
N LYS A 9 3.94 -6.64 -1.46
CA LYS A 9 4.58 -6.32 -2.74
C LYS A 9 6.08 -6.42 -2.57
N VAL A 10 6.69 -7.35 -3.31
CA VAL A 10 8.13 -7.61 -3.32
C VAL A 10 8.65 -7.32 -4.72
N TYR A 11 9.66 -6.47 -4.82
CA TYR A 11 10.32 -6.17 -6.09
C TYR A 11 11.26 -7.30 -6.52
N PRO A 12 11.66 -7.37 -7.81
CA PRO A 12 12.55 -8.44 -8.30
C PRO A 12 13.90 -8.55 -7.60
N ASP A 13 14.37 -7.46 -6.98
CA ASP A 13 15.59 -7.41 -6.17
C ASP A 13 15.43 -8.01 -4.76
N GLY A 14 14.22 -8.49 -4.42
CA GLY A 14 13.88 -9.05 -3.11
C GLY A 14 13.44 -7.99 -2.09
N THR A 15 13.38 -6.71 -2.46
CA THR A 15 12.93 -5.65 -1.56
C THR A 15 11.42 -5.80 -1.29
N ALA A 16 11.06 -6.08 -0.04
CA ALA A 16 9.68 -6.04 0.43
C ALA A 16 9.23 -4.59 0.60
N ALA A 17 8.55 -4.04 -0.41
CA ALA A 17 8.06 -2.67 -0.41
C ALA A 17 6.76 -2.51 0.38
N VAL A 18 5.93 -3.56 0.40
CA VAL A 18 4.76 -3.67 1.26
C VAL A 18 4.78 -5.06 1.87
N ASP A 19 4.60 -5.17 3.19
CA ASP A 19 4.62 -6.43 3.92
C ASP A 19 3.36 -6.56 4.79
N GLY A 20 2.38 -7.33 4.30
CA GLY A 20 1.18 -7.68 5.06
C GLY A 20 0.24 -6.53 5.38
N LEU A 21 0.15 -5.51 4.52
CA LEU A 21 -0.69 -4.33 4.74
C LEU A 21 -2.18 -4.70 4.72
N SER A 22 -2.91 -4.34 5.78
CA SER A 22 -4.36 -4.39 5.83
C SER A 22 -4.91 -3.00 6.14
N VAL A 23 -5.76 -2.48 5.27
CA VAL A 23 -6.37 -1.16 5.43
C VAL A 23 -7.74 -1.16 4.79
N GLU A 24 -8.66 -0.42 5.40
CA GLU A 24 -10.00 -0.17 4.88
C GLU A 24 -10.17 1.34 4.76
N VAL A 25 -10.66 1.79 3.61
CA VAL A 25 -10.96 3.20 3.34
C VAL A 25 -12.42 3.29 2.92
N LEU A 26 -13.19 4.03 3.71
CA LEU A 26 -14.61 4.22 3.49
C LEU A 26 -14.86 5.20 2.35
N GLU A 27 -16.09 5.21 1.85
CA GLU A 27 -16.47 6.17 0.82
C GLU A 27 -16.34 7.60 1.33
N ARG A 28 -15.75 8.46 0.49
CA ARG A 28 -15.54 9.89 0.77
C ARG A 28 -14.58 10.16 1.95
N GLU A 29 -13.80 9.17 2.36
CA GLU A 29 -12.78 9.31 3.40
C GLU A 29 -11.43 9.72 2.78
N PRO A 30 -10.92 10.94 3.06
CA PRO A 30 -9.59 11.33 2.62
C PRO A 30 -8.52 10.65 3.48
N VAL A 31 -7.60 9.95 2.84
CA VAL A 31 -6.51 9.23 3.52
C VAL A 31 -5.16 9.73 3.02
N ALA A 32 -4.22 9.91 3.93
CA ALA A 32 -2.84 10.28 3.62
C ALA A 32 -1.87 9.23 4.15
N LEU A 33 -0.91 8.83 3.32
CA LEU A 33 0.16 7.92 3.70
C LEU A 33 1.44 8.71 3.97
N VAL A 34 1.88 8.74 5.23
CA VAL A 34 3.02 9.54 5.71
C VAL A 34 4.18 8.66 6.16
N GLY A 35 5.41 9.17 6.01
CA GLY A 35 6.61 8.47 6.44
C GLY A 35 7.87 8.93 5.69
N PRO A 36 9.05 8.42 6.06
CA PRO A 36 10.31 8.70 5.37
C PRO A 36 10.29 8.34 3.87
N SER A 37 11.24 8.85 3.10
CA SER A 37 11.41 8.42 1.70
C SER A 37 11.81 6.94 1.62
N GLY A 38 11.36 6.23 0.58
CA GLY A 38 11.73 4.83 0.33
C GLY A 38 11.10 3.79 1.28
N ARG A 39 10.01 4.13 1.98
CA ARG A 39 9.31 3.23 2.92
C ARG A 39 7.99 2.68 2.38
N GLY A 40 7.93 2.39 1.09
CA GLY A 40 6.79 1.68 0.50
C GLY A 40 5.56 2.53 0.18
N ARG A 41 5.58 3.86 0.38
CA ARG A 41 4.41 4.71 0.15
C ARG A 41 3.87 4.65 -1.28
N THR A 42 4.75 4.86 -2.27
CA THR A 42 4.39 4.71 -3.69
C THR A 42 3.97 3.28 -4.00
N ALA A 43 4.70 2.29 -3.48
CA ALA A 43 4.36 0.88 -3.70
C ALA A 43 2.96 0.52 -3.16
N THR A 44 2.53 1.12 -2.04
CA THR A 44 1.16 0.97 -1.52
C THR A 44 0.12 1.55 -2.46
N PHE A 45 0.36 2.72 -3.06
CA PHE A 45 -0.54 3.29 -4.07
C PHE A 45 -0.56 2.48 -5.37
N ASP A 46 0.59 1.95 -5.78
CA ASP A 46 0.65 1.06 -6.95
C ASP A 46 -0.21 -0.19 -6.72
N SER A 47 -0.21 -0.76 -5.51
CA SER A 47 -1.09 -1.88 -5.14
C SER A 47 -2.59 -1.56 -5.26
N VAL A 48 -2.99 -0.28 -5.24
CA VAL A 48 -4.36 0.17 -5.55
C VAL A 48 -4.59 0.23 -7.05
N SER A 49 -3.59 0.67 -7.81
CA SER A 49 -3.71 0.83 -9.27
C SER A 49 -3.68 -0.51 -10.01
N ASP A 50 -3.04 -1.52 -9.41
CA ASP A 50 -2.95 -2.89 -9.90
C ASP A 50 -4.19 -3.76 -9.55
N ALA A 51 -5.12 -3.24 -8.73
CA ALA A 51 -6.32 -3.95 -8.24
C ALA A 51 -7.56 -3.66 -9.12
#